data_AF-A0A972UQ04-F1
#
_entry.id   AF-A0A972UQ04-F1
#
_cell.length_a   1.000
_cell.length_b   1.000
_cell.length_c   1.000
_cell.angle_alpha   90.00
_cell.angle_beta   90.00
_cell.angle_gamma   90.00
#
_symmetry.space_group_name_H-M   'P 1'
#
loop_
_entity.id
_entity.type
_entity.pdbx_description
1 polymer ?
#
loop_
_entity_poly.entity_id
_entity_poly.type
_entity_poly.pdbx_seq_one_letter_code
_entity_poly.pdbx_strand_id
1 'polypeptide(L)'
;MSIRRIVAGSFAAAALSVGSILGVAAPATLWTALIVAGVSMILIWFCADRLIAARLNDHRSLPARPEFFDFQARDQPMHWDEMGGGSLRDLRYVVFDTETTGLRPSQGDEIISIAALRIENGGIDEAGAFSRLVDPGRPIPAASTRIHGITSDMVAGEDAIGQVLPDFRDYVGDAILIAHNAAFDMKFLQLKEPETGIEISNLVLDTMLISVFLDHGSQDHSLDSLAQRAGISVEGRHTALGDSIVTARLFLKMIGRLEARGITTLRQLVDASAAIEHVRKMSEKF
;
A
#
# COMPACT_ATOMS: atom_id res chain seq x y z
N MET A 1 33.49 -3.73 -1.83
CA MET A 1 34.36 -4.31 -0.77
C MET A 1 33.54 -5.37 -0.05
N SER A 2 33.87 -6.65 -0.20
CA SER A 2 32.93 -7.76 0.09
C SER A 2 32.66 -7.95 1.59
N ILE A 3 31.37 -8.08 1.94
CA ILE A 3 30.83 -8.45 3.27
C ILE A 3 31.56 -9.65 3.90
N ARG A 4 32.17 -10.52 3.08
CA ARG A 4 33.01 -11.65 3.53
C ARG A 4 34.22 -11.24 4.39
N ARG A 5 34.76 -10.02 4.26
CA ARG A 5 35.92 -9.58 5.07
C ARG A 5 35.53 -9.02 6.44
N ILE A 6 34.32 -8.48 6.60
CA ILE A 6 33.87 -7.86 7.86
C ILE A 6 33.46 -8.92 8.89
N VAL A 7 32.87 -10.02 8.42
CA VAL A 7 32.45 -11.15 9.27
C VAL A 7 33.67 -11.99 9.71
N ALA A 8 34.68 -12.16 8.86
CA ALA A 8 35.87 -12.95 9.22
C ALA A 8 36.80 -12.24 10.22
N GLY A 9 36.93 -10.91 10.14
CA GLY A 9 37.81 -10.14 11.02
C GLY A 9 37.30 -9.98 12.45
N SER A 10 35.98 -9.98 12.64
CA SER A 10 35.36 -9.68 13.96
C SER A 10 35.18 -10.93 14.83
N PHE A 11 35.14 -12.13 14.26
CA PHE A 11 34.91 -13.38 15.00
C PHE A 11 36.20 -14.01 15.57
N ALA A 12 37.36 -13.77 14.96
CA ALA A 12 38.64 -14.21 15.53
C ALA A 12 38.92 -13.54 16.89
N ALA A 13 38.47 -12.29 17.07
CA ALA A 13 38.60 -11.56 18.33
C ALA A 13 37.66 -12.07 19.43
N ALA A 14 36.47 -12.59 19.08
CA ALA A 14 35.49 -13.08 20.05
C ALA A 14 35.83 -14.48 20.60
N ALA A 15 36.45 -15.36 19.79
CA ALA A 15 36.90 -16.67 20.27
C ALA A 15 38.07 -16.57 21.27
N LEU A 16 38.92 -15.55 21.13
CA LEU A 16 40.04 -15.30 22.03
C LEU A 16 39.61 -14.73 23.39
N SER A 17 38.47 -14.05 23.50
CA SER A 17 38.02 -13.43 24.77
C SER A 17 37.23 -14.38 25.67
N VAL A 18 36.51 -15.38 25.11
CA VAL A 18 35.71 -16.32 25.92
C VAL A 18 36.59 -17.38 26.61
N GLY A 19 37.68 -17.81 25.96
CA GLY A 19 38.66 -18.73 26.58
C GLY A 19 39.36 -18.14 27.82
N SER A 20 39.51 -16.82 27.86
CA SER A 20 40.10 -16.11 29.00
C SER A 20 39.16 -15.98 30.20
N ILE A 21 37.83 -16.02 29.98
CA ILE A 21 36.80 -15.81 31.01
C ILE A 21 36.48 -17.11 31.77
N LEU A 22 36.66 -18.28 31.16
CA LEU A 22 36.25 -19.57 31.74
C LEU A 22 37.42 -20.45 32.22
N GLY A 23 38.67 -20.04 32.04
CA GLY A 23 39.84 -20.71 32.63
C GLY A 23 40.10 -22.16 32.19
N VAL A 24 39.45 -22.64 31.12
CA VAL A 24 39.61 -24.01 30.60
C VAL A 24 40.12 -23.95 29.17
N ALA A 25 41.33 -24.47 28.94
CA ALA A 25 41.88 -24.68 27.61
C ALA A 25 41.17 -25.87 26.93
N ALA A 26 40.03 -25.63 26.29
CA ALA A 26 39.44 -26.64 25.41
C ALA A 26 40.34 -26.81 24.15
N PRO A 27 40.54 -28.03 23.65
CA PRO A 27 41.38 -28.27 22.47
C PRO A 27 40.83 -27.49 21.27
N ALA A 28 41.69 -27.03 20.38
CA ALA A 28 41.31 -26.19 19.23
C ALA A 28 40.19 -26.81 18.37
N THR A 29 40.09 -28.14 18.34
CA THR A 29 39.02 -28.90 17.69
C THR A 29 37.63 -28.65 18.27
N LEU A 30 37.53 -28.45 19.59
CA LEU A 30 36.29 -28.17 20.31
C LEU A 30 35.80 -26.74 20.03
N TRP A 31 36.70 -25.76 20.00
CA TRP A 31 36.37 -24.38 19.61
C TRP A 31 35.93 -24.28 18.15
N THR A 32 36.60 -25.00 17.25
CA THR A 32 36.24 -25.04 15.83
C THR A 32 34.85 -25.65 15.64
N ALA A 33 34.54 -26.75 16.36
CA ALA A 33 33.23 -27.39 16.33
C ALA A 33 32.10 -26.46 16.83
N LEU A 34 32.35 -25.71 17.91
CA LEU A 34 31.38 -24.75 18.46
C LEU A 34 31.12 -23.57 17.52
N ILE A 35 32.16 -23.03 16.87
CA ILE A 35 32.01 -21.96 15.88
C ILE A 35 31.22 -22.46 14.66
N VAL A 36 31.55 -23.64 14.13
CA VAL A 36 30.83 -24.23 13.00
C VAL A 36 29.36 -24.47 13.37
N ALA A 37 29.07 -25.02 14.56
CA ALA A 37 27.71 -25.22 15.03
C ALA A 37 26.94 -23.90 15.16
N GLY A 38 27.57 -22.85 15.69
CA GLY A 38 26.97 -21.51 15.81
C GLY A 38 26.66 -20.86 14.46
N VAL A 39 27.60 -20.91 13.52
CA VAL A 39 27.39 -20.39 12.15
C VAL A 39 26.31 -21.18 11.42
N SER A 40 26.30 -22.51 11.56
CA SER A 40 25.25 -23.37 11.01
C SER A 40 23.87 -23.04 11.59
N MET A 41 23.75 -22.82 12.91
CA MET A 41 22.46 -22.43 13.50
C MET A 41 21.98 -21.06 13.00
N ILE A 42 22.87 -20.08 12.84
CA ILE A 42 22.51 -18.76 12.28
C ILE A 42 22.05 -18.89 10.83
N LEU A 43 22.74 -19.69 10.01
CA LEU A 43 22.35 -19.96 8.62
C LEU A 43 21.01 -20.69 8.54
N ILE A 44 20.79 -21.69 9.40
CA ILE A 44 19.52 -22.43 9.49
C ILE A 44 18.40 -21.48 9.90
N TRP A 45 18.62 -20.60 10.89
CA TRP A 45 17.64 -19.61 11.31
C TRP A 45 17.32 -18.61 10.19
N PHE A 46 18.32 -18.08 9.48
CA PHE A 46 18.10 -17.21 8.32
C PHE A 46 17.35 -17.91 7.17
N CYS A 47 17.69 -19.17 6.90
CA CYS A 47 16.99 -19.97 5.89
C CYS A 47 15.55 -20.27 6.32
N ALA A 48 15.32 -20.62 7.58
CA ALA A 48 14.00 -20.87 8.14
C ALA A 48 13.15 -19.60 8.15
N ASP A 49 13.70 -18.46 8.55
CA ASP A 49 13.05 -17.16 8.54
C ASP A 49 12.65 -16.75 7.11
N ARG A 50 13.55 -16.93 6.13
CA ARG A 50 13.22 -16.72 4.71
C ARG A 50 12.18 -17.70 4.17
N LEU A 51 12.23 -18.97 4.57
CA LEU A 51 11.24 -19.98 4.18
C LEU A 51 9.88 -19.71 4.80
N ILE A 52 9.84 -19.28 6.06
CA ILE A 52 8.61 -18.90 6.77
C ILE A 52 8.05 -17.62 6.14
N ALA A 53 8.86 -16.59 5.92
CA ALA A 53 8.44 -15.37 5.22
C ALA A 53 7.91 -15.67 3.81
N ALA A 54 8.60 -16.53 3.04
CA ALA A 54 8.15 -16.94 1.70
C ALA A 54 6.86 -17.77 1.73
N ARG A 55 6.63 -18.55 2.79
CA ARG A 55 5.44 -19.40 2.94
C ARG A 55 4.24 -18.65 3.54
N LEU A 56 4.49 -17.62 4.35
CA LEU A 56 3.47 -16.69 4.82
C LEU A 56 3.02 -15.76 3.69
N ASN A 57 3.92 -15.38 2.78
CA ASN A 57 3.62 -14.55 1.60
C ASN A 57 3.16 -15.33 0.35
N ASP A 58 2.75 -16.60 0.47
CA ASP A 58 2.17 -17.32 -0.68
C ASP A 58 0.71 -16.89 -0.90
N HIS A 59 0.54 -15.67 -1.44
CA HIS A 59 -0.76 -15.05 -1.73
C HIS A 59 -1.47 -15.65 -2.95
N ARG A 60 -0.90 -16.67 -3.60
CA ARG A 60 -1.38 -17.23 -4.89
C ARG A 60 -2.76 -17.87 -4.84
N SER A 61 -3.35 -18.03 -3.65
CA SER A 61 -4.68 -18.64 -3.47
C SER A 61 -5.71 -17.70 -2.82
N LEU A 62 -5.40 -16.41 -2.66
CA LEU A 62 -6.34 -15.46 -2.07
C LEU A 62 -7.08 -14.72 -3.18
N PRO A 63 -8.40 -14.49 -3.04
CA PRO A 63 -9.16 -13.78 -4.05
C PRO A 63 -8.63 -12.34 -4.16
N ALA A 64 -8.47 -11.85 -5.39
CA ALA A 64 -8.16 -10.45 -5.64
C ALA A 64 -9.28 -9.56 -5.06
N ARG A 65 -8.94 -8.31 -4.67
CA ARG A 65 -9.96 -7.31 -4.34
C ARG A 65 -10.91 -7.20 -5.55
N PRO A 66 -12.25 -7.16 -5.33
CA PRO A 66 -13.18 -7.01 -6.43
C PRO A 66 -12.94 -5.65 -7.08
N GLU A 67 -12.99 -5.58 -8.40
CA GLU A 67 -12.99 -4.31 -9.09
C GLU A 67 -14.38 -3.66 -8.93
N PHE A 68 -14.42 -2.41 -8.47
CA PHE A 68 -15.65 -1.65 -8.37
C PHE A 68 -15.59 -0.49 -9.37
N PHE A 69 -16.67 -0.27 -10.13
CA PHE A 69 -16.72 0.78 -11.16
C PHE A 69 -17.82 1.81 -10.93
N ASP A 70 -18.51 1.78 -9.79
CA ASP A 70 -19.73 2.59 -9.61
C ASP A 70 -19.46 4.07 -9.27
N PHE A 71 -18.22 4.54 -9.43
CA PHE A 71 -17.82 5.88 -9.04
C PHE A 71 -17.59 6.78 -10.25
N GLN A 72 -18.60 7.57 -10.62
CA GLN A 72 -18.47 8.49 -11.74
C GLN A 72 -17.63 9.70 -11.35
N ALA A 73 -16.43 9.79 -11.92
CA ALA A 73 -15.56 10.96 -11.79
C ALA A 73 -16.26 12.29 -12.19
N ARG A 74 -17.26 12.22 -13.08
CA ARG A 74 -18.02 13.37 -13.58
C ARG A 74 -19.15 13.86 -12.67
N ASP A 75 -19.64 13.01 -11.76
CA ASP A 75 -20.79 13.33 -10.91
C ASP A 75 -20.38 13.96 -9.57
N GLN A 76 -19.08 14.17 -9.35
CA GLN A 76 -18.57 14.82 -8.14
C GLN A 76 -18.76 16.34 -8.18
N PRO A 77 -19.08 16.98 -7.04
CA PRO A 77 -19.20 18.42 -6.92
C PRO A 77 -17.84 19.07 -7.17
N MET A 78 -17.57 19.39 -8.43
CA MET A 78 -16.31 19.95 -8.86
C MET A 78 -16.44 21.47 -9.03
N HIS A 79 -15.60 22.22 -8.33
CA HIS A 79 -15.27 23.60 -8.67
C HIS A 79 -14.41 23.62 -9.96
N TRP A 80 -15.07 23.30 -11.08
CA TRP A 80 -14.47 23.07 -12.40
C TRP A 80 -13.72 24.28 -12.98
N ASP A 81 -14.16 25.49 -12.65
CA ASP A 81 -13.69 26.72 -13.29
C ASP A 81 -12.33 27.19 -12.75
N GLU A 82 -11.93 26.75 -11.55
CA GLU A 82 -10.66 27.13 -10.91
C GLU A 82 -9.57 26.06 -11.05
N MET A 83 -9.90 24.76 -10.94
CA MET A 83 -8.91 23.67 -10.96
C MET A 83 -8.76 22.95 -12.30
N GLY A 84 -9.76 23.02 -13.19
CA GLY A 84 -9.81 22.19 -14.40
C GLY A 84 -8.69 22.46 -15.42
N GLY A 85 -8.14 23.68 -15.42
CA GLY A 85 -7.02 24.10 -16.28
C GLY A 85 -5.64 23.90 -15.65
N GLY A 86 -5.56 23.47 -14.39
CA GLY A 86 -4.29 23.26 -13.70
C GLY A 86 -3.45 22.16 -14.35
N SER A 87 -2.14 22.41 -14.46
CA SER A 87 -1.16 21.40 -14.84
C SER A 87 -1.21 20.24 -13.85
N LEU A 88 -1.16 19.00 -14.35
CA LEU A 88 -1.16 17.81 -13.48
C LEU A 88 -0.03 17.82 -12.44
N ARG A 89 1.08 18.54 -12.68
CA ARG A 89 2.22 18.63 -11.76
C ARG A 89 2.05 19.65 -10.64
N ASP A 90 1.20 20.64 -10.84
CA ASP A 90 1.04 21.78 -9.93
C ASP A 90 -0.11 21.57 -8.93
N LEU A 91 -0.88 20.49 -9.12
CA LEU A 91 -1.99 20.13 -8.27
C LEU A 91 -1.53 19.41 -7.00
N ARG A 92 -2.34 19.54 -5.95
CA ARG A 92 -2.18 18.80 -4.70
C ARG A 92 -2.99 17.52 -4.74
N TYR A 93 -2.32 16.41 -4.50
CA TYR A 93 -2.98 15.11 -4.41
C TYR A 93 -2.78 14.52 -3.02
N VAL A 94 -3.75 13.71 -2.60
CA VAL A 94 -3.61 12.81 -1.47
C VAL A 94 -3.87 11.39 -1.96
N VAL A 95 -2.83 10.56 -1.87
CA VAL A 95 -2.92 9.15 -2.24
C VAL A 95 -3.24 8.36 -0.99
N PHE A 96 -4.24 7.48 -1.05
CA PHE A 96 -4.66 6.70 0.10
C PHE A 96 -5.01 5.26 -0.28
N ASP A 97 -4.98 4.39 0.72
CA ASP A 97 -5.43 2.99 0.66
C ASP A 97 -6.02 2.60 2.02
N THR A 98 -6.94 1.62 2.00
CA THR A 98 -7.51 1.01 3.20
C THR A 98 -7.22 -0.49 3.25
N GLU A 99 -7.03 -1.01 4.46
CA GLU A 99 -7.13 -2.44 4.74
C GLU A 99 -8.42 -2.71 5.53
N THR A 100 -9.03 -3.86 5.28
CA THR A 100 -10.39 -4.15 5.73
C THR A 100 -10.52 -5.57 6.29
N THR A 101 -11.57 -5.82 7.08
CA THR A 101 -11.88 -7.17 7.58
C THR A 101 -12.26 -8.13 6.45
N GLY A 102 -12.61 -7.62 5.26
CA GLY A 102 -13.01 -8.42 4.10
C GLY A 102 -13.40 -7.55 2.91
N LEU A 103 -13.93 -8.19 1.86
CA LEU A 103 -14.13 -7.56 0.56
C LEU A 103 -15.58 -7.10 0.29
N ARG A 104 -16.46 -7.18 1.30
CA ARG A 104 -17.90 -6.92 1.12
C ARG A 104 -18.38 -5.80 2.06
N PRO A 105 -18.11 -4.52 1.74
CA PRO A 105 -18.50 -3.38 2.58
C PRO A 105 -20.00 -3.38 2.89
N SER A 106 -20.86 -3.58 1.88
CA SER A 106 -22.32 -3.63 2.06
C SER A 106 -22.83 -4.85 2.85
N GLN A 107 -21.96 -5.79 3.23
CA GLN A 107 -22.29 -6.96 4.06
C GLN A 107 -21.64 -6.89 5.46
N GLY A 108 -21.19 -5.70 5.87
CA GLY A 108 -20.68 -5.42 7.20
C GLY A 108 -19.18 -5.67 7.39
N ASP A 109 -18.41 -5.85 6.32
CA ASP A 109 -16.95 -5.73 6.43
C ASP A 109 -16.56 -4.29 6.78
N GLU A 110 -15.50 -4.14 7.58
CA GLU A 110 -15.10 -2.89 8.22
C GLU A 110 -13.67 -2.48 7.87
N ILE A 111 -13.38 -1.18 7.93
CA ILE A 111 -12.01 -0.65 7.81
C ILE A 111 -11.23 -1.01 9.08
N ILE A 112 -10.00 -1.50 8.92
CA ILE A 112 -9.06 -1.81 10.02
C ILE A 112 -7.75 -1.03 9.93
N SER A 113 -7.45 -0.42 8.79
CA SER A 113 -6.37 0.53 8.64
C SER A 113 -6.66 1.48 7.49
N ILE A 114 -6.24 2.72 7.65
CA ILE A 114 -6.25 3.74 6.60
C ILE A 114 -4.92 4.48 6.63
N ALA A 115 -4.34 4.71 5.47
CA ALA A 115 -3.14 5.52 5.34
C ALA A 115 -3.23 6.42 4.12
N ALA A 116 -2.55 7.55 4.18
CA ALA A 116 -2.48 8.48 3.10
C ALA A 116 -1.23 9.36 3.13
N LEU A 117 -0.83 9.83 1.96
CA LEU A 117 0.35 10.68 1.78
C LEU A 117 0.08 11.76 0.75
N ARG A 118 0.66 12.94 0.97
CA ARG A 118 0.50 14.09 0.09
C ARG A 118 1.50 14.03 -1.06
N ILE A 119 1.03 14.48 -2.22
CA ILE A 119 1.88 14.82 -3.35
C ILE A 119 1.68 16.30 -3.64
N GLU A 120 2.76 17.06 -3.59
CA GLU A 120 2.77 18.49 -3.92
C GLU A 120 3.99 18.81 -4.78
N ASN A 121 3.80 19.57 -5.87
CA ASN A 121 4.86 19.95 -6.82
C ASN A 121 5.66 18.74 -7.34
N GLY A 122 4.98 17.60 -7.53
CA GLY A 122 5.59 16.34 -7.97
C GLY A 122 6.46 15.62 -6.93
N GLY A 123 6.54 16.11 -5.69
CA GLY A 123 7.21 15.46 -4.57
C GLY A 123 6.23 14.68 -3.69
N ILE A 124 6.66 13.54 -3.16
CA ILE A 124 5.90 12.73 -2.19
C ILE A 124 6.33 13.13 -0.77
N ASP A 125 5.39 13.52 0.08
CA ASP A 125 5.65 13.76 1.51
C ASP A 125 5.43 12.48 2.33
N GLU A 126 6.43 11.60 2.36
CA GLU A 126 6.39 10.37 3.18
C GLU A 126 6.51 10.68 4.69
N ALA A 127 7.14 11.79 5.08
CA ALA A 127 7.35 12.15 6.49
C ALA A 127 6.06 12.68 7.14
N GLY A 128 5.21 13.34 6.37
CA GLY A 128 3.89 13.81 6.78
C GLY A 128 2.77 12.78 6.61
N ALA A 129 3.07 11.50 6.32
CA ALA A 129 2.06 10.50 6.05
C ALA A 129 1.06 10.32 7.21
N PHE A 130 -0.22 10.29 6.87
CA PHE A 130 -1.29 9.85 7.75
C PHE A 130 -1.32 8.32 7.76
N SER A 131 -1.33 7.70 8.94
CA SER A 131 -1.48 6.25 9.07
C SER A 131 -2.13 5.93 10.41
N ARG A 132 -3.23 5.17 10.36
CA ARG A 132 -3.99 4.74 11.53
C ARG A 132 -4.39 3.28 11.39
N LEU A 133 -4.29 2.56 12.51
CA LEU A 133 -5.09 1.37 12.73
C LEU A 133 -6.47 1.81 13.22
N VAL A 134 -7.46 0.96 12.99
CA VAL A 134 -8.85 1.24 13.31
C VAL A 134 -9.42 0.03 14.02
N ASP A 135 -10.03 0.22 15.19
CA ASP A 135 -10.80 -0.85 15.83
C ASP A 135 -12.12 -1.03 15.06
N PRO A 136 -12.33 -2.19 14.38
CA PRO A 136 -13.54 -2.42 13.61
C PRO A 136 -14.73 -2.83 14.48
N GLY A 137 -14.57 -2.95 15.80
CA GLY A 137 -15.61 -3.42 16.72
C GLY A 137 -16.02 -4.89 16.49
N ARG A 138 -15.22 -5.64 15.71
CA ARG A 138 -15.49 -7.03 15.34
C ARG A 138 -14.20 -7.86 15.15
N PRO A 139 -14.27 -9.20 15.24
CA PRO A 139 -13.11 -10.04 14.94
C PRO A 139 -12.66 -9.91 13.49
N ILE A 140 -11.35 -9.81 13.27
CA ILE A 140 -10.75 -9.82 11.93
C ILE A 140 -10.65 -11.29 11.44
N PRO A 141 -11.21 -11.65 10.28
CA PRO A 141 -11.07 -12.98 9.72
C PRO A 141 -9.62 -13.35 9.42
N ALA A 142 -9.21 -14.57 9.76
CA ALA A 142 -7.86 -15.06 9.50
C ALA A 142 -7.46 -15.04 8.01
N ALA A 143 -8.44 -15.06 7.10
CA ALA A 143 -8.17 -14.91 5.67
C ALA A 143 -7.66 -13.53 5.30
N SER A 144 -8.19 -12.48 5.92
CA SER A 144 -7.79 -11.09 5.71
C SER A 144 -6.44 -10.83 6.39
N THR A 145 -6.27 -11.29 7.64
CA THR A 145 -4.97 -11.21 8.35
C THR A 145 -3.82 -11.86 7.56
N ARG A 146 -4.05 -12.92 6.78
CA ARG A 146 -3.01 -13.50 5.90
C ARG A 146 -2.57 -12.59 4.75
N ILE A 147 -3.38 -11.60 4.39
CA ILE A 147 -3.06 -10.62 3.35
C ILE A 147 -2.26 -9.49 3.98
N HIS A 148 -2.87 -8.78 4.93
CA HIS A 148 -2.36 -7.50 5.44
C HIS A 148 -1.56 -7.59 6.75
N GLY A 149 -1.51 -8.77 7.39
CA GLY A 149 -0.79 -9.00 8.64
C GLY A 149 -1.45 -8.43 9.90
N ILE A 150 -2.38 -7.48 9.78
CA ILE A 150 -3.13 -6.91 10.92
C ILE A 150 -3.98 -7.97 11.65
N THR A 151 -3.76 -8.11 12.95
CA THR A 151 -4.50 -9.02 13.84
C THR A 151 -5.52 -8.25 14.69
N SER A 152 -6.52 -8.96 15.24
CA SER A 152 -7.48 -8.35 16.18
C SER A 152 -6.80 -7.72 17.40
N ASP A 153 -5.69 -8.29 17.86
CA ASP A 153 -4.94 -7.75 19.01
C ASP A 153 -4.24 -6.42 18.69
N MET A 154 -3.83 -6.23 17.43
CA MET A 154 -3.20 -4.98 16.99
C MET A 154 -4.17 -3.80 16.93
N VAL A 155 -5.46 -4.07 16.68
CA VAL A 155 -6.49 -3.03 16.56
C VAL A 155 -7.31 -2.85 17.83
N ALA A 156 -7.13 -3.73 18.82
CA ALA A 156 -7.91 -3.70 20.05
C ALA A 156 -7.57 -2.44 20.87
N GLY A 157 -8.56 -1.57 21.05
CA GLY A 157 -8.40 -0.32 21.80
C GLY A 157 -7.79 0.83 21.00
N GLU A 158 -7.57 0.63 19.69
CA GLU A 158 -7.39 1.74 18.75
C GLU A 158 -8.71 2.51 18.57
N ASP A 159 -8.64 3.70 17.98
CA ASP A 159 -9.83 4.50 17.72
C ASP A 159 -10.74 3.81 16.68
N ALA A 160 -12.06 3.96 16.87
CA ALA A 160 -13.03 3.49 15.90
C ALA A 160 -13.05 4.40 14.66
N ILE A 161 -13.57 3.89 13.53
CA ILE A 161 -13.58 4.66 12.27
C ILE A 161 -14.29 6.02 12.39
N GLY A 162 -15.31 6.12 13.26
CA GLY A 162 -16.01 7.39 13.51
C GLY A 162 -15.15 8.49 14.14
N GLN A 163 -14.04 8.12 14.79
CA GLN A 163 -13.05 9.05 15.34
C GLN A 163 -11.90 9.30 14.35
N VAL A 164 -11.50 8.28 13.59
CA VAL A 164 -10.39 8.38 12.61
C VAL A 164 -10.79 9.13 11.34
N LEU A 165 -12.05 8.99 10.88
CA LEU A 165 -12.54 9.63 9.68
C LEU A 165 -12.51 11.17 9.71
N PRO A 166 -12.85 11.86 10.81
CA PRO A 166 -12.65 13.31 10.92
C PRO A 166 -11.18 13.72 10.72
N ASP A 167 -10.24 13.05 11.38
CA ASP A 167 -8.81 13.34 11.23
C ASP A 167 -8.33 13.10 9.79
N PHE A 168 -8.85 12.05 9.15
CA PHE A 168 -8.58 11.76 7.75
C PHE A 168 -9.14 12.85 6.82
N ARG A 169 -10.39 13.32 7.05
CA ARG A 169 -11.01 14.42 6.29
C ARG A 169 -10.18 15.70 6.40
N ASP A 170 -9.72 16.03 7.60
CA ASP A 170 -8.87 17.19 7.87
C ASP A 170 -7.50 17.07 7.19
N TYR A 171 -6.92 15.86 7.22
CA TYR A 171 -5.67 15.58 6.52
C TYR A 171 -5.81 15.73 4.99
N VAL A 172 -6.93 15.29 4.42
CA VAL A 172 -7.20 15.37 2.98
C VAL A 172 -7.47 16.81 2.53
N GLY A 173 -8.25 17.58 3.30
CA GLY A 173 -8.65 18.95 2.93
C GLY A 173 -9.30 18.99 1.54
N ASP A 174 -8.88 19.93 0.70
CA ASP A 174 -9.42 20.09 -0.67
C ASP A 174 -8.56 19.42 -1.75
N ALA A 175 -7.69 18.48 -1.37
CA ALA A 175 -6.83 17.77 -2.32
C ALA A 175 -7.63 16.86 -3.26
N ILE A 176 -7.02 16.52 -4.40
CA ILE A 176 -7.54 15.47 -5.28
C ILE A 176 -7.11 14.12 -4.69
N LEU A 177 -8.07 13.23 -4.47
CA LEU A 177 -7.81 11.91 -3.95
C LEU A 177 -7.37 10.97 -5.06
N ILE A 178 -6.37 10.15 -4.76
CA ILE A 178 -5.85 9.10 -5.64
C ILE A 178 -5.90 7.78 -4.88
N ALA A 179 -6.46 6.75 -5.51
CA ALA A 179 -6.40 5.38 -5.00
C ALA A 179 -6.25 4.39 -6.16
N HIS A 180 -6.01 3.13 -5.85
CA HIS A 180 -5.95 2.05 -6.84
C HIS A 180 -7.17 1.16 -6.67
N ASN A 181 -8.03 1.10 -7.70
CA ASN A 181 -9.39 0.55 -7.60
C ASN A 181 -10.23 1.35 -6.57
N ALA A 182 -10.19 2.67 -6.72
CA ALA A 182 -10.66 3.66 -5.74
C ALA A 182 -12.11 3.46 -5.26
N ALA A 183 -12.98 2.91 -6.11
CA ALA A 183 -14.36 2.67 -5.74
C ALA A 183 -14.51 1.65 -4.59
N PHE A 184 -13.54 0.75 -4.38
CA PHE A 184 -13.50 -0.13 -3.21
C PHE A 184 -13.39 0.68 -1.93
N ASP A 185 -12.32 1.45 -1.78
CA ASP A 185 -12.03 2.24 -0.59
C ASP A 185 -13.10 3.30 -0.35
N MET A 186 -13.54 3.98 -1.40
CA MET A 186 -14.61 4.98 -1.31
C MET A 186 -15.93 4.36 -0.86
N LYS A 187 -16.24 3.11 -1.23
CA LYS A 187 -17.47 2.46 -0.77
C LYS A 187 -17.47 2.25 0.75
N PHE A 188 -16.33 1.89 1.34
CA PHE A 188 -16.21 1.80 2.80
C PHE A 188 -16.42 3.16 3.46
N LEU A 189 -15.77 4.22 2.96
CA LEU A 189 -15.90 5.57 3.51
C LEU A 189 -17.35 6.09 3.42
N GLN A 190 -18.00 5.93 2.26
CA GLN A 190 -19.39 6.35 2.04
C GLN A 190 -20.38 5.65 2.99
N LEU A 191 -20.17 4.37 3.30
CA LEU A 191 -21.05 3.66 4.24
C LEU A 191 -20.94 4.18 5.68
N LYS A 192 -19.91 4.96 6.02
CA LYS A 192 -19.75 5.61 7.32
C LYS A 192 -20.38 6.98 7.41
N GLU A 193 -20.75 7.58 6.29
CA GLU A 193 -21.36 8.91 6.25
C GLU A 193 -22.64 9.02 7.10
N PRO A 194 -23.61 8.07 7.07
CA PRO A 194 -24.83 8.21 7.87
C PRO A 194 -24.59 8.21 9.39
N GLU A 195 -23.52 7.52 9.83
CA GLU A 195 -23.18 7.37 11.24
C GLU A 195 -22.30 8.52 11.75
N THR A 196 -21.44 9.05 10.89
CA THR A 196 -20.42 10.05 11.25
C THR A 196 -20.82 11.48 10.86
N GLY A 197 -21.72 11.63 9.89
CA GLY A 197 -22.02 12.92 9.25
C GLY A 197 -20.87 13.47 8.41
N ILE A 198 -19.83 12.67 8.13
CA ILE A 198 -18.62 13.11 7.41
C ILE A 198 -18.67 12.58 5.99
N GLU A 199 -18.72 13.51 5.04
CA GLU A 199 -18.67 13.24 3.61
C GLU A 199 -17.27 13.52 3.06
N ILE A 200 -16.75 12.58 2.27
CA ILE A 200 -15.55 12.78 1.44
C ILE A 200 -16.01 13.20 0.03
N SER A 201 -16.18 14.50 -0.17
CA SER A 201 -16.68 15.09 -1.42
C SER A 201 -15.57 15.48 -2.42
N ASN A 202 -14.33 15.11 -2.12
CA ASN A 202 -13.16 15.36 -2.97
C ASN A 202 -13.29 14.69 -4.34
N LEU A 203 -12.65 15.29 -5.36
CA LEU A 203 -12.43 14.60 -6.64
C LEU A 203 -11.54 13.38 -6.41
N VAL A 204 -11.98 12.20 -6.84
CA VAL A 204 -11.19 10.96 -6.77
C VAL A 204 -10.81 10.48 -8.16
N LEU A 205 -9.53 10.15 -8.35
CA LEU A 205 -9.02 9.52 -9.57
C LEU A 205 -8.49 8.12 -9.24
N ASP A 206 -8.84 7.17 -10.11
CA ASP A 206 -8.43 5.78 -9.96
C ASP A 206 -7.23 5.45 -10.86
N THR A 207 -6.11 5.10 -10.23
CA THR A 207 -4.89 4.70 -10.96
C THR A 207 -5.08 3.43 -11.79
N MET A 208 -6.02 2.54 -11.42
CA MET A 208 -6.38 1.38 -12.23
C MET A 208 -7.02 1.82 -13.55
N LEU A 209 -7.99 2.74 -13.53
CA LEU A 209 -8.62 3.27 -14.75
C LEU A 209 -7.63 4.04 -15.62
N ILE A 210 -6.78 4.87 -14.99
CA ILE A 210 -5.69 5.57 -15.69
C ILE A 210 -4.75 4.56 -16.35
N SER A 211 -4.44 3.46 -15.67
CA SER A 211 -3.58 2.41 -16.23
C SER A 211 -4.22 1.70 -17.42
N VAL A 212 -5.54 1.49 -17.43
CA VAL A 212 -6.26 0.92 -18.60
C VAL A 212 -6.23 1.88 -19.77
N PHE A 213 -6.39 3.18 -19.54
CA PHE A 213 -6.21 4.19 -20.59
C PHE A 213 -4.78 4.16 -21.15
N LEU A 214 -3.78 4.11 -20.27
CA LEU A 214 -2.37 4.10 -20.66
C LEU A 214 -1.96 2.78 -21.34
N ASP A 215 -2.41 1.65 -20.84
CA ASP A 215 -1.96 0.31 -21.23
C ASP A 215 -3.13 -0.57 -21.70
N HIS A 216 -3.99 -0.03 -22.57
CA HIS A 216 -5.21 -0.69 -23.06
C HIS A 216 -5.04 -2.11 -23.63
N GLY A 217 -3.82 -2.49 -24.04
CA GLY A 217 -3.50 -3.85 -24.51
C GLY A 217 -3.09 -4.83 -23.40
N SER A 218 -2.96 -4.38 -22.15
CA SER A 218 -2.66 -5.23 -21.00
C SER A 218 -3.95 -5.82 -20.43
N GLN A 219 -3.86 -7.02 -19.88
CA GLN A 219 -4.98 -7.69 -19.20
C GLN A 219 -4.88 -7.59 -17.67
N ASP A 220 -3.70 -7.22 -17.16
CA ASP A 220 -3.43 -7.18 -15.72
C ASP A 220 -3.07 -5.76 -15.29
N HIS A 221 -4.00 -5.18 -14.56
CA HIS A 221 -3.91 -3.82 -14.03
C HIS A 221 -3.83 -3.82 -12.50
N SER A 222 -3.45 -4.95 -11.89
CA SER A 222 -3.16 -5.00 -10.46
C SER A 222 -1.99 -4.09 -10.09
N LEU A 223 -2.00 -3.57 -8.86
CA LEU A 223 -0.93 -2.73 -8.34
C LEU A 223 0.45 -3.40 -8.45
N ASP A 224 0.53 -4.70 -8.17
CA ASP A 224 1.76 -5.49 -8.27
C ASP A 224 2.31 -5.54 -9.69
N SER A 225 1.44 -5.82 -10.66
CA SER A 225 1.80 -5.88 -12.08
C SER A 225 2.23 -4.51 -12.60
N LEU A 226 1.51 -3.46 -12.21
CA LEU A 226 1.83 -2.10 -12.60
C LEU A 226 3.15 -1.61 -11.97
N ALA A 227 3.37 -1.89 -10.69
CA ALA A 227 4.61 -1.56 -10.00
C ALA A 227 5.81 -2.26 -10.66
N GLN A 228 5.66 -3.54 -10.98
CA GLN A 228 6.68 -4.31 -11.69
C GLN A 228 6.99 -3.70 -13.07
N ARG A 229 5.96 -3.43 -13.89
CA ARG A 229 6.14 -2.81 -15.22
C ARG A 229 6.78 -1.42 -15.15
N ALA A 230 6.46 -0.66 -14.10
CA ALA A 230 6.99 0.68 -13.87
C ALA A 230 8.39 0.70 -13.22
N GLY A 231 8.92 -0.47 -12.83
CA GLY A 231 10.20 -0.59 -12.13
C GLY A 231 10.19 0.06 -10.75
N ILE A 232 9.06 -0.02 -10.04
CA ILE A 232 8.89 0.52 -8.68
C ILE A 232 9.22 -0.59 -7.67
N SER A 233 10.09 -0.29 -6.70
CA SER A 233 10.34 -1.18 -5.58
C SER A 233 9.14 -1.17 -4.65
N VAL A 234 8.67 -2.36 -4.28
CA VAL A 234 7.52 -2.56 -3.42
C VAL A 234 8.01 -2.92 -2.02
N GLU A 235 7.77 -2.03 -1.06
CA GLU A 235 8.09 -2.22 0.35
C GLU A 235 6.79 -2.10 1.15
N GLY A 236 6.58 -2.96 2.14
CA GLY A 236 5.35 -2.94 2.96
C GLY A 236 4.06 -3.23 2.18
N ARG A 237 4.12 -4.06 1.12
CA ARG A 237 2.94 -4.48 0.35
C ARG A 237 1.86 -5.04 1.27
N HIS A 238 0.59 -4.74 0.97
CA HIS A 238 -0.57 -5.15 1.77
C HIS A 238 -0.57 -4.49 3.16
N THR A 239 0.08 -3.34 3.28
CA THR A 239 -0.21 -2.39 4.35
C THR A 239 -0.74 -1.15 3.68
N ALA A 240 -1.74 -0.50 4.31
CA ALA A 240 -2.33 0.72 3.75
C ALA A 240 -1.26 1.76 3.39
N LEU A 241 -0.22 1.93 4.22
CA LEU A 241 0.86 2.88 3.96
C LEU A 241 1.76 2.43 2.80
N GLY A 242 2.19 1.17 2.78
CA GLY A 242 3.02 0.66 1.70
C GLY A 242 2.32 0.71 0.34
N ASP A 243 1.04 0.35 0.30
CA ASP A 243 0.20 0.42 -0.91
C ASP A 243 -0.02 1.88 -1.36
N SER A 244 -0.23 2.81 -0.42
CA SER A 244 -0.29 4.25 -0.72
C SER A 244 1.02 4.76 -1.34
N ILE A 245 2.19 4.35 -0.80
CA ILE A 245 3.51 4.74 -1.32
C ILE A 245 3.73 4.21 -2.73
N VAL A 246 3.41 2.94 -2.98
CA VAL A 246 3.53 2.33 -4.32
C VAL A 246 2.59 3.04 -5.29
N THR A 247 1.34 3.30 -4.89
CA THR A 247 0.34 4.00 -5.70
C THR A 247 0.79 5.43 -6.03
N ALA A 248 1.38 6.14 -5.08
CA ALA A 248 1.90 7.49 -5.29
C ALA A 248 3.04 7.54 -6.31
N ARG A 249 4.02 6.64 -6.15
CA ARG A 249 5.14 6.49 -7.10
C ARG A 249 4.65 6.10 -8.49
N LEU A 250 3.64 5.23 -8.55
CA LEU A 250 3.01 4.82 -9.80
C LEU A 250 2.29 5.98 -10.47
N PHE A 251 1.50 6.73 -9.72
CA PHE A 251 0.75 7.88 -10.23
C PHE A 251 1.69 8.96 -10.81
N LEU A 252 2.78 9.30 -10.13
CA LEU A 252 3.78 10.24 -10.66
C LEU A 252 4.40 9.77 -11.99
N LYS A 253 4.67 8.46 -12.13
CA LYS A 253 5.12 7.90 -13.42
C LYS A 253 4.02 7.95 -14.48
N MET A 254 2.76 7.73 -14.11
CA MET A 254 1.62 7.86 -15.02
C MET A 254 1.46 9.29 -15.52
N ILE A 255 1.65 10.32 -14.68
CA ILE A 255 1.61 11.73 -15.12
C ILE A 255 2.55 11.96 -16.30
N GLY A 256 3.82 11.52 -16.22
CA GLY A 256 4.76 11.68 -17.34
C GLY A 256 4.31 10.97 -18.63
N ARG A 257 3.62 9.82 -18.51
CA ARG A 257 3.07 9.09 -19.65
C ARG A 257 1.80 9.73 -20.22
N LEU A 258 0.98 10.33 -19.37
CA LEU A 258 -0.21 11.10 -19.74
C LEU A 258 0.19 12.36 -20.52
N GLU A 259 1.19 13.09 -20.03
CA GLU A 259 1.74 14.27 -20.69
C GLU A 259 2.29 13.92 -22.09
N ALA A 260 2.98 12.79 -22.24
CA ALA A 260 3.46 12.30 -23.53
C ALA A 260 2.33 11.97 -24.53
N ARG A 261 1.07 11.84 -24.06
CA ARG A 261 -0.13 11.66 -24.87
C ARG A 261 -0.98 12.94 -24.99
N GLY A 262 -0.47 14.08 -24.54
CA GLY A 262 -1.18 15.37 -24.59
C GLY A 262 -2.23 15.56 -23.49
N ILE A 263 -2.25 14.69 -22.47
CA ILE A 263 -3.09 14.85 -21.28
C ILE A 263 -2.25 15.59 -20.23
N THR A 264 -2.40 16.91 -20.17
CA THR A 264 -1.58 17.79 -19.32
C THR A 264 -2.38 18.52 -18.24
N THR A 265 -3.71 18.49 -18.34
CA THR A 265 -4.61 19.17 -17.41
C THR A 265 -5.51 18.18 -16.66
N LEU A 266 -6.00 18.60 -15.49
CA LEU A 266 -6.95 17.81 -14.71
C LEU A 266 -8.20 17.43 -15.51
N ARG A 267 -8.77 18.39 -16.27
CA ARG A 267 -9.98 18.14 -17.07
C ARG A 267 -9.77 17.02 -18.09
N GLN A 268 -8.65 17.05 -18.81
CA GLN A 268 -8.33 16.01 -19.79
C GLN A 268 -8.16 14.64 -19.11
N LEU A 269 -7.56 14.59 -17.92
CA LEU A 269 -7.40 13.35 -17.17
C LEU A 269 -8.74 12.79 -16.68
N VAL A 270 -9.61 13.64 -16.14
CA VAL A 270 -10.97 13.23 -15.72
C VAL A 270 -11.76 12.69 -16.92
N ASP A 271 -11.69 13.38 -18.07
CA ASP A 271 -12.38 12.93 -19.28
C ASP A 271 -11.86 11.59 -19.80
N ALA A 272 -10.54 11.38 -19.77
CA ALA A 272 -9.92 10.12 -20.15
C ALA A 272 -10.35 8.98 -19.22
N SER A 273 -10.33 9.20 -17.90
CA SER A 273 -10.74 8.20 -16.91
C SER A 273 -12.23 7.85 -17.02
N ALA A 274 -13.11 8.85 -17.19
CA ALA A 274 -14.54 8.65 -17.33
C ALA A 274 -14.91 7.88 -18.62
N ALA A 275 -14.14 8.06 -19.70
CA ALA A 275 -14.34 7.30 -20.93
C ALA A 275 -14.05 5.80 -20.72
N ILE A 276 -12.99 5.46 -19.97
CA ILE A 276 -12.66 4.06 -19.65
C ILE A 276 -13.70 3.43 -18.73
N GLU A 277 -14.15 4.16 -17.71
CA GLU A 277 -15.17 3.68 -16.77
C GLU A 277 -16.46 3.27 -17.53
N HIS A 278 -16.89 4.08 -18.49
CA HIS A 278 -18.05 3.78 -19.33
C HIS A 278 -17.86 2.48 -20.16
N VAL A 279 -16.67 2.30 -20.75
CA VAL A 279 -16.35 1.10 -21.53
C VAL A 279 -16.38 -0.15 -20.67
N ARG A 280 -15.80 -0.12 -19.46
CA ARG A 280 -15.78 -1.28 -18.56
C ARG A 280 -17.17 -1.65 -18.05
N LYS A 281 -17.98 -0.64 -17.66
CA LYS A 281 -19.40 -0.82 -17.28
C LYS A 281 -20.23 -1.48 -18.40
N MET A 282 -19.92 -1.18 -19.66
CA MET A 282 -20.57 -1.83 -20.79
C MET A 282 -20.12 -3.29 -20.94
N SER A 283 -18.82 -3.58 -20.79
CA SER A 283 -18.28 -4.93 -20.94
C SER A 283 -18.75 -5.92 -19.88
N GLU A 284 -19.09 -5.48 -18.67
CA GLU A 284 -19.59 -6.33 -17.59
C GLU A 284 -21.09 -6.68 -17.72
N LYS A 285 -21.84 -5.97 -18.56
CA LYS A 285 -23.26 -6.23 -18.82
C LYS A 285 -23.49 -7.30 -19.90
N PHE A 286 -22.44 -7.82 -20.50
CA PHE A 286 -22.46 -8.89 -21.52
C PHE A 286 -21.71 -10.12 -21.04
#